data_AF-A0A255RB35-F1
#
_entry.id   AF-A0A255RB35-F1
#
_cell.length_a   1.000
_cell.length_b   1.000
_cell.length_c   1.000
_cell.angle_alpha   90.00
_cell.angle_beta   90.00
_cell.angle_gamma   90.00
#
_symmetry.space_group_name_H-M   'P 1'
#
loop_
_entity.id
_entity.type
_entity.pdbx_description
1 polymer ?
#
loop_
_entity_poly.entity_id
_entity_poly.type
_entity_poly.pdbx_seq_one_letter_code
_entity_poly.pdbx_strand_id
1 'polypeptide(L)'
;MLQTENKVLRCDQAADATACRTVFQTAGTQWLEPVQISAQTVKRLATNDQTLGSVRQIMEQLTVDDYLVFLKEYYDNGRAKFGNNWYYADLLTFLHAAATVVQPRRYLEIGVRRGRSLAVVSAVAPDCEIKGFDLWMENYAGMANPGADFVTEEISNLGHRGSLELISGNSHETVPEFFAKNPGYMFDLINVDGDHSEDGARADLETVLPRLSVGGVIVLDDITHPQHRYLENVWDDVIGNHPDFSSAKYDDLGYGVAVAVRKQG
;
A
#
# COMPACT_ATOMS: atom_id res chain seq x y z
N MET A 1 -33.62 -13.89 -22.11
CA MET A 1 -32.17 -14.16 -21.99
C MET A 1 -31.47 -12.85 -22.31
N LEU A 2 -31.21 -12.04 -21.28
CA LEU A 2 -30.41 -10.82 -21.37
C LEU A 2 -29.48 -10.91 -20.16
N GLN A 3 -28.20 -11.08 -20.44
CA GLN A 3 -27.13 -11.16 -19.45
C GLN A 3 -27.05 -9.82 -18.72
N THR A 4 -27.24 -9.84 -17.42
CA THR A 4 -26.91 -8.72 -16.53
C THR A 4 -25.39 -8.68 -16.39
N GLU A 5 -24.76 -7.72 -17.04
CA GLU A 5 -23.37 -7.35 -16.77
C GLU A 5 -23.23 -6.92 -15.30
N ASN A 6 -22.28 -7.53 -14.60
CA ASN A 6 -21.87 -7.10 -13.26
C ASN A 6 -21.26 -5.70 -13.37
N LYS A 7 -22.06 -4.65 -13.18
CA LYS A 7 -21.58 -3.30 -12.97
C LYS A 7 -20.75 -3.29 -11.68
N VAL A 8 -19.44 -3.07 -11.82
CA VAL A 8 -18.56 -2.78 -10.69
C VAL A 8 -19.04 -1.48 -10.06
N LEU A 9 -19.69 -1.59 -8.90
CA LEU A 9 -20.22 -0.46 -8.14
C LEU A 9 -19.03 0.33 -7.56
N ARG A 10 -19.01 1.62 -7.86
CA ARG A 10 -18.23 2.63 -7.14
C ARG A 10 -18.75 2.72 -5.70
N CYS A 11 -17.91 3.21 -4.77
CA CYS A 11 -18.31 3.41 -3.36
C CYS A 11 -19.55 4.30 -3.18
N ASP A 12 -19.93 5.08 -4.19
CA ASP A 12 -21.11 5.96 -4.23
C ASP A 12 -22.43 5.26 -4.66
N GLN A 13 -22.41 3.97 -5.05
CA GLN A 13 -23.61 3.22 -5.48
C GLN A 13 -23.90 1.95 -4.67
N ALA A 14 -23.15 1.68 -3.60
CA ALA A 14 -23.49 0.59 -2.70
C ALA A 14 -24.77 0.94 -1.92
N ALA A 15 -25.83 0.16 -2.13
CA ALA A 15 -27.08 0.24 -1.36
C ALA A 15 -26.90 -0.10 0.13
N ASP A 16 -25.67 -0.41 0.56
CA ASP A 16 -25.29 -0.74 1.91
C ASP A 16 -24.18 0.22 2.34
N ALA A 17 -24.47 1.08 3.31
CA ALA A 17 -23.56 2.10 3.86
C ALA A 17 -22.32 1.50 4.56
N THR A 18 -22.15 0.18 4.49
CA THR A 18 -21.02 -0.64 4.95
C THR A 18 -19.87 -0.74 3.93
N ALA A 19 -20.00 -0.21 2.70
CA ALA A 19 -19.07 -0.51 1.60
C ALA A 19 -17.76 0.31 1.56
N CYS A 20 -17.68 1.47 2.21
CA CYS A 20 -16.45 2.29 2.24
C CYS A 20 -16.23 2.85 3.65
N ARG A 21 -15.25 2.29 4.38
CA ARG A 21 -15.00 2.65 5.80
C ARG A 21 -14.50 4.07 6.00
N THR A 22 -13.97 4.69 4.95
CA THR A 22 -13.30 5.98 5.00
C THR A 22 -14.18 7.12 4.50
N VAL A 23 -15.39 6.82 4.02
CA VAL A 23 -16.29 7.78 3.38
C VAL A 23 -17.64 7.80 4.12
N PHE A 24 -18.04 8.98 4.57
CA PHE A 24 -19.34 9.25 5.16
C PHE A 24 -20.16 10.16 4.26
N GLN A 25 -21.30 9.66 3.80
CA GLN A 25 -22.27 10.40 3.00
C GLN A 25 -23.63 10.38 3.67
N THR A 26 -24.36 11.49 3.55
CA THR A 26 -25.76 11.60 3.99
C THR A 26 -26.67 11.90 2.81
N ALA A 27 -27.92 11.42 2.86
CA ALA A 27 -28.94 11.72 1.87
C ALA A 27 -29.41 13.20 1.93
N GLY A 28 -29.16 13.89 3.04
CA GLY A 28 -29.48 15.30 3.23
C GLY A 28 -28.33 16.24 2.86
N THR A 29 -28.26 17.38 3.55
CA THR A 29 -27.14 18.32 3.38
C THR A 29 -25.85 17.73 3.91
N GLN A 30 -24.86 17.56 3.03
CA GLN A 30 -23.49 17.22 3.38
C GLN A 30 -22.74 18.51 3.81
N TRP A 31 -22.42 18.63 5.10
CA TRP A 31 -21.79 19.84 5.67
C TRP A 31 -20.25 19.83 5.63
N LEU A 32 -19.64 18.65 5.57
CA LEU A 32 -18.18 18.46 5.55
C LEU A 32 -17.79 17.54 4.39
N GLU A 33 -16.51 17.55 4.01
CA GLU A 33 -15.98 16.58 3.03
C GLU A 33 -16.33 15.14 3.44
N PRO A 34 -16.70 14.28 2.49
CA PRO A 34 -17.19 12.93 2.82
C PRO A 34 -16.06 12.01 3.29
N VAL A 35 -14.82 12.22 2.87
CA VAL A 35 -13.67 11.43 3.32
C VAL A 35 -13.31 11.80 4.76
N GLN A 36 -13.35 10.83 5.68
CA GLN A 36 -13.19 11.03 7.12
C GLN A 36 -11.78 10.74 7.65
N ILE A 37 -10.89 10.18 6.82
CA ILE A 37 -9.49 9.96 7.18
C ILE A 37 -8.57 10.91 6.41
N SER A 38 -7.41 11.19 7.00
CA SER A 38 -6.33 11.96 6.39
C SER A 38 -5.03 11.16 6.40
N ALA A 39 -4.05 11.58 5.59
CA ALA A 39 -2.73 10.97 5.61
C ALA A 39 -2.06 11.07 7.01
N GLN A 40 -2.37 12.11 7.78
CA GLN A 40 -1.93 12.24 9.17
C GLN A 40 -2.54 11.18 10.09
N THR A 41 -3.77 10.74 9.80
CA THR A 41 -4.40 9.62 10.53
C THR A 41 -3.63 8.33 10.29
N VAL A 42 -3.26 8.06 9.04
CA VAL A 42 -2.45 6.88 8.67
C VAL A 42 -1.06 6.96 9.32
N LYS A 43 -0.35 8.09 9.19
CA LYS A 43 0.97 8.30 9.80
C LYS A 43 0.96 8.12 11.32
N ARG A 44 -0.07 8.64 12.00
CA ARG A 44 -0.23 8.48 13.46
C ARG A 44 -0.42 7.01 13.86
N LEU A 45 -1.12 6.22 13.05
CA LEU A 45 -1.29 4.79 13.29
C LEU A 45 -0.04 4.00 12.96
N ALA A 46 0.67 4.34 11.88
CA ALA A 46 1.92 3.69 11.47
C ALA A 46 3.00 3.79 12.56
N THR A 47 3.07 4.92 13.26
CA THR A 47 4.10 5.22 14.26
C THR A 47 3.78 4.73 15.68
N ASN A 48 2.68 3.99 15.88
CA ASN A 48 2.28 3.55 17.22
C ASN A 48 2.74 2.12 17.56
N ASP A 49 2.87 1.84 18.86
CA ASP A 49 3.37 0.54 19.36
C ASP A 49 2.48 -0.64 18.97
N GLN A 50 1.17 -0.43 18.84
CA GLN A 50 0.24 -1.49 18.44
C GLN A 50 0.51 -1.95 17.01
N THR A 51 0.68 -1.03 16.06
CA THR A 51 1.01 -1.33 14.67
C THR A 51 2.36 -2.04 14.57
N LEU A 52 3.38 -1.53 15.25
CA LEU A 52 4.69 -2.18 15.31
C LEU A 52 4.59 -3.62 15.85
N GLY A 53 3.81 -3.83 16.91
CA GLY A 53 3.55 -5.15 17.48
C GLY A 53 2.86 -6.09 16.50
N SER A 54 1.82 -5.64 15.81
CA SER A 54 1.10 -6.45 14.82
C SER A 54 1.99 -6.81 13.62
N VAL A 55 2.73 -5.85 13.08
CA VAL A 55 3.69 -6.09 11.99
C VAL A 55 4.75 -7.10 12.43
N ARG A 56 5.29 -6.94 13.64
CA ARG A 56 6.28 -7.86 14.21
C ARG A 56 5.75 -9.29 14.35
N GLN A 57 4.46 -9.49 14.64
CA GLN A 57 3.81 -10.81 14.70
C GLN A 57 3.59 -11.41 13.31
N ILE A 58 3.24 -10.61 12.30
CA ILE A 58 3.14 -11.07 10.92
C ILE A 58 4.51 -11.58 10.43
N MET A 59 5.59 -10.86 10.75
CA MET A 59 6.96 -11.26 10.44
C MET A 59 7.40 -12.61 11.04
N GLU A 60 6.72 -13.12 12.07
CA GLU A 60 7.04 -14.43 12.67
C GLU A 60 6.56 -15.60 11.82
N GLN A 61 5.57 -15.35 10.96
CA GLN A 61 4.94 -16.36 10.11
C GLN A 61 5.59 -16.44 8.73
N LEU A 62 6.46 -15.49 8.39
CA LEU A 62 7.17 -15.44 7.12
C LEU A 62 8.43 -16.30 7.14
N THR A 63 8.77 -16.86 5.98
CA THR A 63 10.04 -17.55 5.80
C THR A 63 11.20 -16.62 6.11
N VAL A 64 12.15 -17.13 6.91
CA VAL A 64 13.28 -16.37 7.42
C VAL A 64 14.34 -16.11 6.35
N ASP A 65 14.86 -14.88 6.32
CA ASP A 65 16.16 -14.53 5.74
C ASP A 65 16.83 -13.43 6.57
N ASP A 66 18.08 -13.11 6.24
CA ASP A 66 18.93 -12.19 6.99
C ASP A 66 18.31 -10.80 7.18
N TYR A 67 17.60 -10.28 6.16
CA TYR A 67 16.94 -8.98 6.25
C TYR A 67 15.75 -9.02 7.22
N LEU A 68 14.97 -10.11 7.19
CA LEU A 68 13.86 -10.28 8.14
C LEU A 68 14.37 -10.45 9.58
N VAL A 69 15.49 -11.14 9.78
CA VAL A 69 16.14 -11.25 11.10
C VAL A 69 16.54 -9.86 11.59
N PHE A 70 17.27 -9.10 10.78
CA PHE A 70 17.67 -7.73 11.11
C PHE A 70 16.47 -6.85 11.47
N LEU A 71 15.41 -6.86 10.66
CA LEU A 71 14.25 -6.00 10.87
C LEU A 71 13.50 -6.32 12.16
N LYS A 72 13.33 -7.62 12.47
CA LYS A 72 12.74 -8.07 13.76
C LYS A 72 13.58 -7.61 14.95
N GLU A 73 14.90 -7.77 14.88
CA GLU A 73 15.81 -7.32 15.94
C GLU A 73 15.80 -5.79 16.11
N TYR A 74 15.73 -5.04 15.00
CA TYR A 74 15.64 -3.58 15.02
C TYR A 74 14.38 -3.12 15.75
N TYR A 75 13.23 -3.73 15.44
CA TYR A 75 11.95 -3.47 16.11
C TYR A 75 12.02 -3.81 17.60
N ASP A 76 12.46 -5.02 17.92
CA ASP A 76 12.50 -5.53 19.29
C ASP A 76 13.44 -4.67 20.16
N ASN A 77 14.59 -4.24 19.61
CA ASN A 77 15.54 -3.37 20.30
C ASN A 77 14.99 -1.96 20.53
N GLY A 78 14.38 -1.34 19.51
CA GLY A 78 13.79 -0.02 19.61
C GLY A 78 12.67 0.05 20.65
N ARG A 79 11.73 -0.91 20.57
CA ARG A 79 10.62 -1.03 21.53
C ARG A 79 11.11 -1.28 22.95
N ALA A 80 12.09 -2.17 23.13
CA ALA A 80 12.65 -2.45 24.47
C ALA A 80 13.32 -1.24 25.11
N LYS A 81 13.98 -0.37 24.33
CA LYS A 81 14.70 0.81 24.85
C LYS A 81 13.80 2.02 25.07
N PHE A 82 12.87 2.27 24.16
CA PHE A 82 12.14 3.54 24.10
C PHE A 82 10.63 3.39 24.38
N GLY A 83 10.10 2.17 24.36
CA GLY A 83 8.69 1.87 24.63
C GLY A 83 7.74 2.72 23.78
N ASN A 84 6.68 3.24 24.40
CA ASN A 84 5.66 4.07 23.74
C ASN A 84 6.19 5.43 23.23
N ASN A 85 7.42 5.82 23.59
CA ASN A 85 8.04 7.04 23.09
C ASN A 85 8.86 6.78 21.81
N TRP A 86 9.00 5.52 21.38
CA TRP A 86 9.71 5.22 20.14
C TRP A 86 8.91 5.74 18.94
N TYR A 87 9.47 6.70 18.22
CA TYR A 87 8.86 7.29 17.04
C TYR A 87 9.53 6.72 15.79
N TYR A 88 9.09 5.53 15.41
CA TYR A 88 9.61 4.81 14.24
C TYR A 88 8.48 4.28 13.37
N ALA A 89 8.68 4.35 12.06
CA ALA A 89 7.83 3.75 11.06
C ALA A 89 8.66 3.40 9.81
N ASP A 90 8.18 2.44 9.05
CA ASP A 90 8.66 2.04 7.74
C ASP A 90 7.46 1.61 6.85
N LEU A 91 7.73 1.16 5.62
CA LEU A 91 6.72 0.72 4.68
C LEU A 91 5.71 -0.27 5.29
N LEU A 92 6.20 -1.25 6.06
CA LEU A 92 5.34 -2.29 6.61
C LEU A 92 4.38 -1.73 7.65
N THR A 93 4.83 -0.81 8.50
CA THR A 93 3.93 -0.12 9.44
C THR A 93 2.91 0.79 8.75
N PHE A 94 3.29 1.47 7.66
CA PHE A 94 2.39 2.30 6.88
C PHE A 94 1.33 1.47 6.16
N LEU A 95 1.72 0.35 5.54
CA LEU A 95 0.78 -0.56 4.88
C LEU A 95 -0.16 -1.23 5.89
N HIS A 96 0.34 -1.63 7.07
CA HIS A 96 -0.51 -2.13 8.14
C HIS A 96 -1.54 -1.08 8.58
N ALA A 97 -1.10 0.15 8.84
CA ALA A 97 -1.97 1.25 9.23
C ALA A 97 -3.02 1.57 8.15
N ALA A 98 -2.59 1.67 6.89
CA ALA A 98 -3.46 1.91 5.74
C ALA A 98 -4.50 0.78 5.57
N ALA A 99 -4.06 -0.48 5.60
CA ALA A 99 -4.96 -1.63 5.50
C ALA A 99 -5.93 -1.72 6.68
N THR A 100 -5.51 -1.29 7.88
CA THR A 100 -6.37 -1.27 9.07
C THR A 100 -7.51 -0.25 8.93
N VAL A 101 -7.21 0.96 8.42
CA VAL A 101 -8.24 2.00 8.27
C VAL A 101 -9.11 1.81 7.04
N VAL A 102 -8.52 1.39 5.92
CA VAL A 102 -9.23 1.23 4.64
C VAL A 102 -9.99 -0.10 4.62
N GLN A 103 -9.40 -1.18 5.13
CA GLN A 103 -9.84 -2.56 4.90
C GLN A 103 -10.09 -2.80 3.40
N PRO A 104 -9.01 -2.75 2.59
CA PRO A 104 -9.15 -2.67 1.14
C PRO A 104 -9.90 -3.88 0.60
N ARG A 105 -10.82 -3.64 -0.34
CA ARG A 105 -11.38 -4.71 -1.15
C ARG A 105 -10.44 -5.08 -2.27
N ARG A 106 -9.69 -4.10 -2.78
CA ARG A 106 -8.68 -4.26 -3.82
C ARG A 106 -7.39 -3.54 -3.47
N TYR A 107 -6.28 -4.26 -3.59
CA TYR A 107 -4.92 -3.80 -3.35
C TYR A 107 -4.08 -3.95 -4.62
N LEU A 108 -3.32 -2.91 -4.97
CA LEU A 108 -2.31 -2.95 -6.02
C LEU A 108 -0.93 -2.70 -5.42
N GLU A 109 0.05 -3.50 -5.80
CA GLU A 109 1.45 -3.32 -5.40
C GLU A 109 2.36 -3.37 -6.63
N ILE A 110 3.21 -2.34 -6.79
CA ILE A 110 4.33 -2.34 -7.73
C ILE A 110 5.60 -2.52 -6.92
N GLY A 111 6.41 -3.53 -7.24
CA GLY A 111 7.59 -3.91 -6.44
C GLY A 111 7.22 -4.85 -5.30
N VAL A 112 6.90 -6.10 -5.64
CA VAL A 112 6.50 -7.14 -4.68
C VAL A 112 7.72 -7.79 -4.03
N ARG A 113 8.75 -8.06 -4.82
CA ARG A 113 9.96 -8.79 -4.46
C ARG A 113 9.68 -10.11 -3.73
N ARG A 114 9.91 -10.17 -2.41
CA ARG A 114 9.65 -11.37 -1.60
C ARG A 114 8.26 -11.37 -0.96
N GLY A 115 7.47 -10.31 -1.14
CA GLY A 115 6.08 -10.23 -0.70
C GLY A 115 5.87 -9.84 0.76
N ARG A 116 6.82 -9.15 1.42
CA ARG A 116 6.67 -8.74 2.84
C ARG A 116 5.60 -7.67 3.04
N SER A 117 5.59 -6.65 2.19
CA SER A 117 4.58 -5.60 2.14
C SER A 117 3.21 -6.20 1.83
N LEU A 118 3.15 -7.07 0.81
CA LEU A 118 1.97 -7.84 0.45
C LEU A 118 1.45 -8.70 1.61
N ALA A 119 2.34 -9.38 2.34
CA ALA A 119 2.01 -10.19 3.51
C ALA A 119 1.37 -9.37 4.64
N VAL A 120 1.82 -8.14 4.85
CA VAL A 120 1.22 -7.24 5.84
C VAL A 120 -0.22 -6.90 5.46
N VAL A 121 -0.45 -6.50 4.20
CA VAL A 121 -1.80 -6.17 3.73
C VAL A 121 -2.71 -7.40 3.73
N SER A 122 -2.20 -8.55 3.29
CA SER A 122 -2.97 -9.80 3.23
C SER A 122 -3.37 -10.33 4.61
N ALA A 123 -2.53 -10.16 5.63
CA ALA A 123 -2.86 -10.54 7.00
C ALA A 123 -3.93 -9.63 7.63
N VAL A 124 -3.89 -8.32 7.33
CA VAL A 124 -4.85 -7.33 7.86
C VAL A 124 -6.20 -7.38 7.13
N ALA A 125 -6.18 -7.66 5.83
CA ALA A 125 -7.36 -7.77 4.97
C ALA A 125 -7.36 -9.11 4.22
N PRO A 126 -7.67 -10.23 4.89
CA PRO A 126 -7.53 -11.57 4.32
C PRO A 126 -8.44 -11.86 3.12
N ASP A 127 -9.52 -11.11 2.93
CA ASP A 127 -10.43 -11.28 1.80
C ASP A 127 -10.17 -10.27 0.66
N CYS A 128 -9.12 -9.45 0.74
CA CYS A 128 -8.83 -8.45 -0.28
C CYS A 128 -8.35 -9.09 -1.59
N GLU A 129 -8.75 -8.53 -2.73
CA GLU A 129 -8.19 -8.91 -4.03
C GLU A 129 -6.86 -8.17 -4.24
N ILE A 130 -5.80 -8.90 -4.55
CA ILE A 130 -4.44 -8.39 -4.68
C ILE A 130 -3.95 -8.52 -6.13
N LYS A 131 -3.43 -7.42 -6.68
CA LYS A 131 -2.68 -7.36 -7.93
C LYS A 131 -1.24 -6.92 -7.64
N GLY A 132 -0.29 -7.84 -7.71
CA GLY A 132 1.13 -7.55 -7.51
C GLY A 132 1.87 -7.53 -8.85
N PHE A 133 2.75 -6.55 -9.05
CA PHE A 133 3.55 -6.39 -10.26
C PHE A 133 5.04 -6.39 -9.90
N ASP A 134 5.82 -7.24 -10.54
CA ASP A 134 7.27 -7.33 -10.28
C ASP A 134 8.03 -7.84 -11.51
N LEU A 135 9.29 -7.41 -11.63
CA LEU A 135 10.23 -7.90 -12.64
C LEU A 135 10.83 -9.27 -12.28
N TRP A 136 10.78 -9.65 -11.00
CA TRP A 136 11.44 -10.80 -10.40
C TRP A 136 12.95 -10.81 -10.63
N MET A 137 13.57 -9.63 -10.64
CA MET A 137 15.00 -9.47 -10.89
C MET A 137 15.83 -10.10 -9.76
N GLU A 138 16.70 -11.04 -10.13
CA GLU A 138 17.62 -11.66 -9.18
C GLU A 138 18.62 -10.64 -8.64
N ASN A 139 18.91 -10.70 -7.33
CA ASN A 139 19.86 -9.81 -6.62
C ASN A 139 19.53 -8.31 -6.71
N TYR A 140 18.26 -7.94 -6.92
CA TYR A 140 17.81 -6.55 -6.81
C TYR A 140 18.12 -5.99 -5.42
N ALA A 141 18.71 -4.79 -5.37
CA ALA A 141 19.23 -4.17 -4.14
C ALA A 141 20.19 -5.06 -3.32
N GLY A 142 20.90 -5.99 -3.98
CA GLY A 142 21.82 -6.93 -3.32
C GLY A 142 21.13 -8.03 -2.51
N MET A 143 19.83 -8.24 -2.72
CA MET A 143 19.02 -9.20 -1.97
C MET A 143 18.34 -10.21 -2.90
N ALA A 144 18.13 -11.43 -2.40
CA ALA A 144 17.45 -12.46 -3.16
C ALA A 144 15.98 -12.07 -3.45
N ASN A 145 15.55 -12.35 -4.68
CA ASN A 145 14.17 -12.25 -5.13
C ASN A 145 13.70 -13.67 -5.53
N PRO A 146 12.94 -14.36 -4.68
CA PRO A 146 12.61 -15.78 -4.88
C PRO A 146 11.50 -16.04 -5.90
N GLY A 147 10.85 -14.99 -6.44
CA GLY A 147 9.86 -15.12 -7.50
C GLY A 147 8.41 -15.32 -7.02
N ALA A 148 7.49 -15.29 -7.99
CA ALA A 148 6.05 -15.30 -7.76
C ALA A 148 5.51 -16.54 -7.04
N ASP A 149 6.06 -17.74 -7.34
CA ASP A 149 5.61 -18.98 -6.73
C ASP A 149 5.86 -18.98 -5.21
N PHE A 150 7.04 -18.51 -4.81
CA PHE A 150 7.40 -18.34 -3.40
C PHE A 150 6.45 -17.36 -2.71
N VAL A 151 6.19 -16.20 -3.33
CA VAL A 151 5.27 -15.20 -2.76
C VAL A 151 3.86 -15.78 -2.63
N THR A 152 3.38 -16.52 -3.62
CA THR A 152 2.07 -17.16 -3.58
C THR A 152 1.95 -18.12 -2.39
N GLU A 153 2.98 -18.91 -2.13
CA GLU A 153 3.03 -19.83 -0.99
C GLU A 153 3.03 -19.08 0.36
N GLU A 154 3.85 -18.04 0.53
CA GLU A 154 3.88 -17.22 1.74
C GLU A 154 2.51 -16.62 2.07
N ILE A 155 1.83 -16.07 1.07
CA ILE A 155 0.54 -15.41 1.25
C ILE A 155 -0.57 -16.42 1.53
N SER A 156 -0.51 -17.59 0.91
CA SER A 156 -1.40 -18.71 1.24
C SER A 156 -1.20 -19.19 2.68
N ASN A 157 0.04 -19.31 3.14
CA ASN A 157 0.38 -19.75 4.51
C ASN A 157 -0.11 -18.76 5.59
N LEU A 158 -0.23 -17.48 5.26
CA LEU A 158 -0.84 -16.46 6.11
C LEU A 158 -2.37 -16.52 6.19
N GLY A 159 -3.01 -17.44 5.44
CA GLY A 159 -4.46 -17.62 5.45
C GLY A 159 -5.22 -16.57 4.65
N HIS A 160 -4.57 -15.96 3.65
CA HIS A 160 -5.25 -15.11 2.69
C HIS A 160 -6.30 -15.91 1.91
N ARG A 161 -7.50 -15.35 1.77
CA ARG A 161 -8.69 -15.97 1.14
C ARG A 161 -9.16 -15.22 -0.11
N GLY A 162 -8.68 -14.00 -0.31
CA GLY A 162 -8.94 -13.21 -1.51
C GLY A 162 -8.19 -13.76 -2.74
N SER A 163 -8.47 -13.18 -3.90
CA SER A 163 -7.73 -13.52 -5.11
C SER A 163 -6.35 -12.85 -5.09
N LEU A 164 -5.32 -13.61 -5.41
CA LEU A 164 -3.95 -13.13 -5.61
C LEU A 164 -3.56 -13.32 -7.08
N GLU A 165 -3.21 -12.23 -7.75
CA GLU A 165 -2.64 -12.28 -9.11
C GLU A 165 -1.29 -11.56 -9.10
N LEU A 166 -0.23 -12.30 -9.40
CA LEU A 166 1.13 -11.80 -9.53
C LEU A 166 1.50 -11.71 -11.01
N ILE A 167 1.75 -10.51 -11.50
CA ILE A 167 1.97 -10.19 -12.90
C ILE A 167 3.46 -9.90 -13.09
N SER A 168 4.12 -10.80 -13.82
CA SER A 168 5.55 -10.72 -14.10
C SER A 168 5.84 -9.79 -15.28
N GLY A 169 6.63 -8.74 -15.05
CA GLY A 169 7.10 -7.85 -16.11
C GLY A 169 7.39 -6.44 -15.62
N ASN A 170 7.77 -5.58 -16.56
CA ASN A 170 8.01 -4.16 -16.29
C ASN A 170 6.69 -3.47 -15.93
N SER A 171 6.63 -2.73 -14.81
CA SER A 171 5.40 -2.03 -14.37
C SER A 171 4.94 -1.01 -15.40
N HIS A 172 5.88 -0.36 -16.09
CA HIS A 172 5.63 0.62 -17.16
C HIS A 172 4.92 0.03 -18.39
N GLU A 173 4.85 -1.30 -18.49
CA GLU A 173 4.12 -2.01 -19.55
C GLU A 173 2.92 -2.76 -18.99
N THR A 174 3.16 -3.55 -17.93
CA THR A 174 2.16 -4.48 -17.37
C THR A 174 1.03 -3.79 -16.64
N VAL A 175 1.29 -2.68 -15.94
CA VAL A 175 0.24 -1.93 -15.23
C VAL A 175 -0.68 -1.20 -16.22
N PRO A 176 -0.17 -0.45 -17.23
CA PRO A 176 -1.01 0.10 -18.29
C PRO A 176 -1.82 -0.96 -19.05
N GLU A 177 -1.21 -2.11 -19.38
CA GLU A 177 -1.92 -3.21 -20.02
C GLU A 177 -3.05 -3.77 -19.17
N PHE A 178 -2.82 -3.94 -17.86
CA PHE A 178 -3.84 -4.39 -16.93
C PHE A 178 -5.01 -3.39 -16.88
N PHE A 179 -4.73 -2.07 -16.81
CA PHE A 179 -5.80 -1.06 -16.82
C PHE A 179 -6.52 -0.94 -18.17
N ALA A 180 -5.84 -1.17 -19.28
CA ALA A 180 -6.46 -1.21 -20.61
C ALA A 180 -7.45 -2.38 -20.73
N LYS A 181 -7.10 -3.54 -20.18
CA LYS A 181 -7.98 -4.72 -20.10
C LYS A 181 -9.12 -4.53 -19.07
N ASN A 182 -8.95 -3.63 -18.11
CA ASN A 182 -9.87 -3.43 -16.98
C ASN A 182 -10.22 -1.92 -16.76
N PRO A 183 -10.91 -1.24 -17.71
CA PRO A 183 -11.02 0.23 -17.75
C PRO A 183 -11.82 0.88 -16.60
N GLY A 184 -12.58 0.11 -15.82
CA GLY A 184 -13.34 0.58 -14.65
C GLY A 184 -12.80 0.09 -13.31
N TYR A 185 -11.62 -0.52 -13.32
CA TYR A 185 -11.07 -1.20 -12.15
C TYR A 185 -10.36 -0.18 -11.24
N MET A 186 -10.83 -0.11 -10.00
CA MET A 186 -10.38 0.85 -8.99
C MET A 186 -9.84 0.10 -7.77
N PHE A 187 -8.87 0.71 -7.08
CA PHE A 187 -8.18 0.17 -5.92
C PHE A 187 -8.43 1.03 -4.69
N ASP A 188 -8.51 0.39 -3.52
CA ASP A 188 -8.71 1.09 -2.25
C ASP A 188 -7.37 1.35 -1.55
N LEU A 189 -6.37 0.52 -1.83
CA LEU A 189 -4.99 0.69 -1.39
C LEU A 189 -4.04 0.46 -2.57
N ILE A 190 -3.04 1.31 -2.71
CA ILE A 190 -1.97 1.19 -3.71
C ILE A 190 -0.62 1.37 -3.02
N ASN A 191 0.35 0.52 -3.34
CA ASN A 191 1.74 0.67 -2.95
C ASN A 191 2.64 0.77 -4.19
N VAL A 192 3.58 1.71 -4.18
CA VAL A 192 4.61 1.88 -5.21
C VAL A 192 5.98 1.77 -4.55
N ASP A 193 6.73 0.72 -4.88
CA ASP A 193 8.07 0.41 -4.38
C ASP A 193 8.88 -0.39 -5.44
N GLY A 194 8.72 -0.02 -6.72
CA GLY A 194 9.34 -0.70 -7.85
C GLY A 194 10.58 0.02 -8.38
N ASP A 195 10.37 0.83 -9.41
CA ASP A 195 11.44 1.58 -10.06
C ASP A 195 11.83 2.82 -9.25
N HIS A 196 13.00 2.77 -8.61
CA HIS A 196 13.51 3.87 -7.80
C HIS A 196 14.24 4.94 -8.60
N SER A 197 14.15 4.96 -9.94
CA SER A 197 14.55 6.12 -10.75
C SER A 197 13.50 7.23 -10.67
N GLU A 198 13.93 8.47 -10.87
CA GLU A 198 13.02 9.63 -10.79
C GLU A 198 11.88 9.55 -11.81
N ASP A 199 12.20 9.24 -13.06
CA ASP A 199 11.23 9.10 -14.15
C ASP A 199 10.36 7.85 -13.96
N GLY A 200 10.93 6.74 -13.49
CA GLY A 200 10.22 5.50 -13.25
C GLY A 200 9.16 5.63 -12.15
N ALA A 201 9.57 6.08 -10.97
CA ALA A 201 8.63 6.30 -9.86
C ALA A 201 7.51 7.30 -10.24
N ARG A 202 7.85 8.37 -10.98
CA ARG A 202 6.85 9.31 -11.49
C ARG A 202 5.86 8.62 -12.42
N ALA A 203 6.34 7.85 -13.38
CA ALA A 203 5.49 7.14 -14.35
C ALA A 203 4.57 6.12 -13.66
N ASP A 204 5.07 5.37 -12.67
CA ASP A 204 4.26 4.45 -11.87
C ASP A 204 3.16 5.19 -11.11
N LEU A 205 3.50 6.26 -10.38
CA LEU A 205 2.53 7.08 -9.65
C LEU A 205 1.45 7.66 -10.59
N GLU A 206 1.85 8.32 -11.67
CA GLU A 206 0.92 8.92 -12.64
C GLU A 206 0.01 7.87 -13.29
N THR A 207 0.51 6.65 -13.50
CA THR A 207 -0.26 5.53 -14.05
C THR A 207 -1.33 5.04 -13.08
N VAL A 208 -1.00 4.88 -11.79
CA VAL A 208 -1.90 4.27 -10.80
C VAL A 208 -2.88 5.26 -10.16
N LEU A 209 -2.51 6.54 -10.06
CA LEU A 209 -3.32 7.55 -9.36
C LEU A 209 -4.76 7.69 -9.87
N PRO A 210 -5.04 7.70 -11.20
CA PRO A 210 -6.40 7.73 -11.71
C PRO A 210 -7.25 6.53 -11.26
N ARG A 211 -6.62 5.42 -10.83
CA ARG A 211 -7.25 4.18 -10.41
C ARG A 211 -7.41 4.05 -8.89
N LEU A 212 -7.00 5.04 -8.11
CA LEU A 212 -7.25 5.07 -6.67
C LEU A 212 -8.68 5.54 -6.37
N SER A 213 -9.45 4.78 -5.60
CA SER A 213 -10.79 5.16 -5.13
C SER A 213 -10.75 6.43 -4.26
N VAL A 214 -11.82 7.22 -4.26
CA VAL A 214 -12.02 8.27 -3.24
C VAL A 214 -12.10 7.61 -1.86
N GLY A 215 -11.37 8.17 -0.89
CA GLY A 215 -11.17 7.57 0.43
C GLY A 215 -10.12 6.44 0.46
N GLY A 216 -9.53 6.09 -0.69
CA GLY A 216 -8.43 5.16 -0.81
C GLY A 216 -7.08 5.77 -0.43
N VAL A 217 -6.10 4.91 -0.16
CA VAL A 217 -4.75 5.26 0.27
C VAL A 217 -3.72 4.86 -0.77
N ILE A 218 -2.72 5.70 -1.01
CA ILE A 218 -1.51 5.36 -1.77
C ILE A 218 -0.28 5.59 -0.91
N VAL A 219 0.69 4.67 -0.99
CA VAL A 219 1.96 4.67 -0.28
C VAL A 219 3.11 4.63 -1.29
N LEU A 220 4.17 5.38 -1.02
CA LEU A 220 5.46 5.36 -1.74
C LEU A 220 6.58 5.16 -0.71
N ASP A 221 7.43 4.16 -0.93
CA ASP A 221 8.59 3.89 -0.07
C ASP A 221 9.83 4.72 -0.49
N ASP A 222 10.89 4.65 0.32
CA ASP A 222 12.25 5.12 -0.01
C ASP A 222 12.42 6.64 -0.28
N ILE A 223 11.46 7.48 0.13
CA ILE A 223 11.51 8.93 -0.13
C ILE A 223 12.75 9.65 0.45
N THR A 224 13.38 9.08 1.49
CA THR A 224 14.62 9.61 2.07
C THR A 224 15.82 8.68 1.87
N HIS A 225 15.71 7.64 1.04
CA HIS A 225 16.82 6.72 0.76
C HIS A 225 18.04 7.49 0.22
N PRO A 226 19.28 7.28 0.72
CA PRO A 226 20.44 8.08 0.32
C PRO A 226 20.75 8.11 -1.17
N GLN A 227 20.37 7.05 -1.90
CA GLN A 227 20.58 6.92 -3.35
C GLN A 227 19.38 7.43 -4.18
N HIS A 228 18.23 7.64 -3.55
CA HIS A 228 16.96 7.95 -4.23
C HIS A 228 16.25 9.18 -3.63
N ARG A 229 16.99 10.12 -3.03
CA ARG A 229 16.41 11.30 -2.35
C ARG A 229 15.48 12.16 -3.22
N TYR A 230 15.57 12.04 -4.55
CA TYR A 230 14.66 12.71 -5.48
C TYR A 230 13.22 12.18 -5.43
N LEU A 231 12.99 10.98 -4.87
CA LEU A 231 11.65 10.41 -4.73
C LEU A 231 10.75 11.26 -3.84
N GLU A 232 11.29 11.97 -2.86
CA GLU A 232 10.53 12.96 -2.10
C GLU A 232 9.98 14.08 -2.98
N ASN A 233 10.79 14.60 -3.92
CA ASN A 233 10.36 15.64 -4.85
C ASN A 233 9.33 15.11 -5.85
N VAL A 234 9.53 13.88 -6.36
CA VAL A 234 8.56 13.20 -7.22
C VAL A 234 7.22 13.08 -6.50
N TRP A 235 7.22 12.66 -5.24
CA TRP A 235 6.00 12.59 -4.44
C TRP A 235 5.32 13.95 -4.31
N ASP A 236 6.07 14.99 -3.93
CA ASP A 236 5.54 16.33 -3.71
C ASP A 236 4.96 16.93 -4.99
N ASP A 237 5.59 16.69 -6.15
CA ASP A 237 5.14 17.15 -7.46
C ASP A 237 3.85 16.45 -7.92
N VAL A 238 3.77 15.13 -7.76
CA VAL A 238 2.66 14.34 -8.32
C VAL A 238 1.45 14.33 -7.38
N ILE A 239 1.68 14.23 -6.06
CA ILE A 239 0.62 13.98 -5.07
C ILE A 239 0.67 14.98 -3.92
N GLY A 240 1.85 15.21 -3.34
CA GLY A 240 1.99 15.86 -2.03
C GLY A 240 1.41 17.26 -1.96
N ASN A 241 1.53 18.02 -3.05
CA ASN A 241 0.99 19.37 -3.18
C ASN A 241 -0.38 19.41 -3.89
N HIS A 242 -0.94 18.26 -4.28
CA HIS A 242 -2.19 18.21 -5.04
C HIS A 242 -3.41 18.38 -4.10
N PRO A 243 -4.31 19.35 -4.34
CA PRO A 243 -5.39 19.69 -3.42
C PRO A 243 -6.42 18.58 -3.21
N ASP A 244 -6.50 17.63 -4.14
CA ASP A 244 -7.40 16.48 -4.07
C ASP A 244 -6.91 15.39 -3.11
N PHE A 245 -5.71 15.55 -2.56
CA PHE A 245 -5.12 14.59 -1.64
C PHE A 245 -4.87 15.21 -0.27
N SER A 246 -5.05 14.42 0.77
CA SER A 246 -4.36 14.64 2.03
C SER A 246 -3.03 13.90 1.95
N SER A 247 -1.91 14.55 2.23
CA SER A 247 -0.57 13.97 2.15
C SER A 247 0.17 14.07 3.49
N ALA A 248 1.03 13.08 3.78
CA ALA A 248 1.96 13.08 4.89
C ALA A 248 3.21 12.28 4.51
N LYS A 249 4.35 12.66 5.09
CA LYS A 249 5.63 11.97 4.94
C LYS A 249 6.15 11.55 6.32
N TYR A 250 6.79 10.40 6.42
CA TYR A 250 7.68 10.04 7.52
C TYR A 250 9.10 10.03 6.95
N ASP A 251 9.92 10.95 7.41
CA ASP A 251 11.20 11.37 6.83
C ASP A 251 12.31 11.48 7.89
N ASP A 252 12.07 10.94 9.09
CA ASP A 252 12.93 11.10 10.26
C ASP A 252 13.99 10.00 10.37
N LEU A 253 13.57 8.73 10.23
CA LEU A 253 14.45 7.55 10.33
C LEU A 253 14.18 6.55 9.19
N GLY A 254 15.13 5.64 8.97
CA GLY A 254 15.04 4.63 7.92
C GLY A 254 15.14 5.25 6.53
N TYR A 255 14.41 4.70 5.58
CA TYR A 255 14.39 5.18 4.20
C TYR A 255 13.19 6.04 3.83
N GLY A 256 12.31 6.28 4.82
CA GLY A 256 11.21 7.21 4.72
C GLY A 256 10.04 6.71 3.87
N VAL A 257 8.83 7.12 4.23
CA VAL A 257 7.60 6.70 3.56
C VAL A 257 6.71 7.91 3.34
N ALA A 258 6.14 8.04 2.14
CA ALA A 258 5.08 8.98 1.87
C ALA A 258 3.73 8.28 1.76
N VAL A 259 2.67 8.94 2.21
CA VAL A 259 1.31 8.42 2.15
C VAL A 259 0.32 9.52 1.81
N ALA A 260 -0.66 9.19 0.97
CA ALA A 260 -1.77 10.08 0.66
C ALA A 260 -3.12 9.38 0.73
N VAL A 261 -4.14 10.16 1.05
CA VAL A 261 -5.56 9.78 0.97
C VAL A 261 -6.22 10.61 -0.12
N ARG A 262 -6.89 9.96 -1.08
CA ARG A 262 -7.68 10.67 -2.11
C ARG A 262 -8.96 11.24 -1.50
N LYS A 263 -9.11 12.56 -1.51
CA LYS A 263 -10.29 13.26 -0.98
C LYS A 263 -11.42 13.39 -2.01
N GLN A 264 -11.08 13.54 -3.29
CA GLN A 264 -12.05 13.75 -4.37
C GLN A 264 -11.64 13.12 -5.70
N GLY A 265 -12.63 12.98 -6.59
CA GLY A 265 -12.58 12.23 -7.85
C GLY A 265 -12.40 13.12 -9.06
#